data_AF-A0AAV9WZP3-F1
#
_entry.id   AF-A0AAV9WZP3-F1
#
_cell.length_a   1.000
_cell.length_b   1.000
_cell.length_c   1.000
_cell.angle_alpha   90.00
_cell.angle_beta   90.00
_cell.angle_gamma   90.00
#
_symmetry.space_group_name_H-M   'P 1'
#
loop_
_entity.id
_entity.type
_entity.pdbx_description
1 polymer ?
#
loop_
_entity_poly.entity_id
_entity_poly.type
_entity_poly.pdbx_seq_one_letter_code
_entity_poly.pdbx_strand_id
1 'polypeptide(L)'
;MSWKLTKKLKETHLSTPSSSTASRSSSTSTITPTSLKTTPTPSSIDSAMTGDNQVTSTVKPGLLVFTLYEAKGLTLPNNQTAPSSLGAGVAGSMSSMRPASSQARMASSVASSSRPGTASSRPGTGYTHVVGIHPRYLPYCVVEFDKCEVFITASPKSSAPTAPIYDPPHNQYKFDVSRETDLTVQLYLRNPLSTGNNRENDILVGSCKVQPRFEEAAQQTASSKSKSSSQTASQSGLAGIEWVNLGFGGGSVRIGLHYVANTNKPLTIEDFDLLKVVGKGSFGKVMQVRKKDTNRIYALKTIRKHHIINRSEVTHTLAERTVLAQIDNPFIVPLKFSFQSPEKLYLVLAFVNGGELFHHLQREGRFDINRSRFYTAELLCALECLHGFNVIYRDLKPENILLDYTGHIALCDFGLCKLNMKEDDKTNTFCGTPEYIAPELLISQGYTKTVDWWTLGVLLYEMLTGLPPFYDENTNEMYRKILQDPLLFPGPEIVPPDARDLLEKLLNRDPTKRLGAGGAADIKGHKFFETVDWKRLVQKKIQPTFKPVVENALDTVNFSEEFTGELAADSVMDPSGHLSESVQELFHGWSYQPPTGMKGPNPGNMSIQDQYLGNGSVQG
;
A
#
# COMPACT_ATOMS: atom_id res chain seq x y z
N MET A 1 -26.21 -6.76 22.71
CA MET A 1 -25.41 -6.63 23.96
C MET A 1 -23.92 -6.94 23.74
N SER A 2 -23.54 -7.85 22.85
CA SER A 2 -22.15 -8.30 22.63
C SER A 2 -21.21 -7.27 21.95
N TRP A 3 -21.69 -6.37 21.09
CA TRP A 3 -20.80 -5.61 20.18
C TRP A 3 -20.22 -4.31 20.76
N LYS A 4 -20.88 -3.70 21.76
CA LYS A 4 -20.32 -2.55 22.50
C LYS A 4 -19.18 -2.97 23.45
N LEU A 5 -19.09 -4.26 23.76
CA LEU A 5 -18.07 -4.84 24.61
C LEU A 5 -16.75 -5.01 23.84
N THR A 6 -16.80 -5.41 22.57
CA THR A 6 -15.64 -5.61 21.68
C THR A 6 -14.82 -4.34 21.46
N LYS A 7 -15.49 -3.19 21.28
CA LYS A 7 -14.82 -1.88 21.16
C LYS A 7 -14.10 -1.49 22.46
N LYS A 8 -14.78 -1.65 23.59
CA LYS A 8 -14.27 -1.27 24.92
C LYS A 8 -13.15 -2.19 25.42
N LEU A 9 -13.09 -3.44 24.95
CA LEU A 9 -12.13 -4.46 25.41
C LEU A 9 -10.83 -4.51 24.58
N LYS A 10 -10.88 -4.26 23.26
CA LYS A 10 -9.64 -4.15 22.45
C LYS A 10 -8.84 -2.88 22.80
N GLU A 11 -9.51 -1.80 23.19
CA GLU A 11 -8.87 -0.59 23.73
C GLU A 11 -8.08 -0.89 25.04
N THR A 12 -8.52 -1.83 25.87
CA THR A 12 -7.79 -2.21 27.10
C THR A 12 -6.53 -3.05 26.87
N HIS A 13 -6.48 -3.90 25.84
CA HIS A 13 -5.30 -4.73 25.55
C HIS A 13 -4.17 -3.99 24.80
N LEU A 14 -4.43 -2.78 24.31
CA LEU A 14 -3.42 -1.85 23.78
C LEU A 14 -2.63 -1.11 24.89
N SER A 15 -2.99 -1.32 26.16
CA SER A 15 -2.21 -0.82 27.30
C SER A 15 -1.29 -1.90 27.89
N THR A 16 0.00 -1.56 27.93
CA THR A 16 1.13 -2.37 28.41
C THR A 16 0.89 -3.08 29.75
N PRO A 17 1.30 -4.35 29.93
CA PRO A 17 1.51 -4.90 31.26
C PRO A 17 2.83 -4.34 31.81
N SER A 18 2.73 -3.64 32.94
CA SER A 18 3.86 -3.21 33.76
C SER A 18 4.61 -4.42 34.35
N SER A 19 5.93 -4.27 34.42
CA SER A 19 6.87 -5.24 34.98
C SER A 19 6.56 -5.60 36.43
N SER A 20 6.24 -6.87 36.71
CA SER A 20 6.39 -7.45 38.05
C SER A 20 7.66 -8.29 38.10
N THR A 21 8.57 -7.85 38.95
CA THR A 21 9.85 -8.46 39.31
C THR A 21 9.66 -9.83 39.93
N ALA A 22 10.20 -10.88 39.30
CA ALA A 22 10.45 -12.16 39.95
C ALA A 22 11.96 -12.46 39.87
N SER A 23 12.62 -12.32 41.01
CA SER A 23 14.00 -12.70 41.28
C SER A 23 14.21 -14.20 41.05
N ARG A 24 15.20 -14.57 40.24
CA ARG A 24 15.76 -15.92 40.22
C ARG A 24 17.27 -15.88 40.39
N SER A 25 17.69 -16.60 41.42
CA SER A 25 19.05 -16.84 41.88
C SER A 25 19.86 -17.66 40.88
N SER A 26 21.14 -17.31 40.76
CA SER A 26 22.18 -18.02 40.03
C SER A 26 22.90 -19.03 40.93
N SER A 27 23.20 -20.22 40.40
CA SER A 27 24.50 -20.92 40.55
C SER A 27 24.44 -22.27 39.81
N THR A 28 25.21 -22.47 38.73
CA THR A 28 26.64 -22.82 38.61
C THR A 28 26.82 -24.32 38.43
N SER A 29 27.21 -24.74 37.23
CA SER A 29 27.98 -25.98 37.05
C SER A 29 29.05 -25.78 35.98
N THR A 30 30.28 -26.02 36.42
CA THR A 30 31.56 -25.88 35.72
C THR A 30 31.78 -27.07 34.79
N ILE A 31 32.19 -26.85 33.55
CA ILE A 31 32.73 -27.89 32.66
C ILE A 31 34.08 -27.43 32.13
N THR A 32 35.10 -28.26 32.38
CA THR A 32 36.49 -28.18 31.93
C THR A 32 36.65 -28.63 30.47
N PRO A 33 37.65 -28.10 29.71
CA PRO A 33 37.82 -28.39 28.30
C PRO A 33 38.82 -29.54 28.06
N THR A 34 38.58 -30.41 27.07
CA THR A 34 39.61 -31.30 26.52
C THR A 34 39.54 -31.44 24.99
N SER A 35 40.68 -31.08 24.40
CA SER A 35 41.37 -31.61 23.21
C SER A 35 40.75 -31.56 21.80
N LEU A 36 41.47 -30.82 20.97
CA LEU A 36 41.54 -30.78 19.51
C LEU A 36 41.83 -32.14 18.84
N LYS A 37 41.28 -32.35 17.63
CA LYS A 37 41.83 -33.15 16.51
C LYS A 37 41.08 -32.75 15.21
N THR A 38 41.72 -31.97 14.34
CA THR A 38 42.31 -32.33 13.02
C THR A 38 41.31 -32.67 11.90
N THR A 39 41.43 -31.88 10.83
CA THR A 39 40.79 -31.92 9.49
C THR A 39 41.16 -33.18 8.69
N PRO A 40 40.40 -33.51 7.62
CA PRO A 40 40.84 -33.11 6.26
C PRO A 40 39.70 -32.71 5.28
N THR A 41 40.05 -31.82 4.35
CA THR A 41 39.34 -31.45 3.09
C THR A 41 39.35 -32.63 2.09
N PRO A 42 38.44 -32.67 1.09
CA PRO A 42 38.94 -32.43 -0.27
C PRO A 42 37.97 -31.82 -1.31
N SER A 43 38.60 -31.15 -2.28
CA SER A 43 38.40 -31.13 -3.75
C SER A 43 37.10 -30.66 -4.43
N SER A 44 37.34 -29.60 -5.21
CA SER A 44 36.68 -29.04 -6.39
C SER A 44 36.28 -30.02 -7.50
N ILE A 45 35.12 -29.77 -8.13
CA ILE A 45 34.77 -30.23 -9.48
C ILE A 45 34.15 -29.06 -10.26
N ASP A 46 34.80 -28.69 -11.36
CA ASP A 46 34.32 -27.80 -12.41
C ASP A 46 33.19 -28.44 -13.22
N SER A 47 32.19 -27.66 -13.62
CA SER A 47 31.37 -27.94 -14.81
C SER A 47 30.79 -26.65 -15.37
N ALA A 48 31.28 -26.28 -16.55
CA ALA A 48 30.80 -25.20 -17.39
C ALA A 48 29.47 -25.58 -18.09
N MET A 49 28.50 -24.67 -18.08
CA MET A 49 27.38 -24.65 -19.01
C MET A 49 27.07 -23.20 -19.40
N THR A 50 27.14 -22.97 -20.71
CA THR A 50 26.89 -21.74 -21.45
C THR A 50 25.40 -21.46 -21.66
N GLY A 51 24.99 -20.18 -21.60
CA GLY A 51 23.85 -19.64 -22.35
C GLY A 51 22.65 -19.15 -21.54
N ASP A 52 22.56 -17.84 -21.31
CA ASP A 52 21.50 -17.00 -21.90
C ASP A 52 21.69 -15.52 -21.54
N ASN A 53 21.75 -14.66 -22.55
CA ASN A 53 21.81 -13.20 -22.43
C ASN A 53 20.47 -12.66 -21.90
N GLN A 54 20.33 -12.51 -20.59
CA GLN A 54 19.30 -11.63 -20.03
C GLN A 54 19.84 -10.22 -19.89
N VAL A 55 19.28 -9.31 -20.68
CA VAL A 55 19.48 -7.86 -20.56
C VAL A 55 19.19 -7.43 -19.12
N THR A 56 20.21 -6.97 -18.42
CA THR A 56 20.15 -6.38 -17.08
C THR A 56 19.78 -4.91 -17.20
N SER A 57 18.73 -4.48 -16.51
CA SER A 57 18.36 -3.08 -16.44
C SER A 57 18.81 -2.44 -15.12
N THR A 58 19.57 -1.35 -15.23
CA THR A 58 20.38 -0.76 -14.14
C THR A 58 19.92 0.66 -13.82
N VAL A 59 18.63 0.84 -13.51
CA VAL A 59 18.07 2.18 -13.29
C VAL A 59 18.51 2.77 -11.96
N LYS A 60 19.17 3.93 -12.01
CA LYS A 60 19.57 4.67 -10.79
C LYS A 60 18.32 5.18 -10.06
N PRO A 61 18.32 5.24 -8.71
CA PRO A 61 17.29 6.00 -8.01
C PRO A 61 17.27 7.45 -8.48
N GLY A 62 16.07 8.01 -8.59
CA GLY A 62 15.91 9.38 -9.05
C GLY A 62 14.46 9.80 -9.08
N LEU A 63 14.19 10.82 -9.87
CA LEU A 63 12.91 11.47 -9.96
C LEU A 63 12.41 11.44 -11.40
N LEU A 64 11.27 10.79 -11.60
CA LEU A 64 10.54 10.84 -12.85
C LEU A 64 9.56 12.02 -12.79
N VAL A 65 9.79 13.01 -13.63
CA VAL A 65 8.90 14.15 -13.83
C VAL A 65 7.96 13.83 -14.98
N PHE A 66 6.69 13.63 -14.66
CA PHE A 66 5.61 13.45 -15.59
C PHE A 66 4.88 14.77 -15.82
N THR A 67 4.61 15.11 -17.08
CA THR A 67 3.80 16.27 -17.46
C THR A 67 2.70 15.82 -18.41
N LEU A 68 1.44 16.11 -18.10
CA LEU A 68 0.33 15.93 -19.04
C LEU A 68 0.02 17.26 -19.70
N TYR A 69 0.05 17.33 -21.03
CA TYR A 69 -0.16 18.56 -21.78
C TYR A 69 -1.60 18.67 -22.28
N GLU A 70 -2.04 17.70 -23.07
CA GLU A 70 -3.31 17.73 -23.79
C GLU A 70 -3.69 16.32 -24.25
N ALA A 71 -4.97 16.10 -24.51
CA ALA A 71 -5.44 14.93 -25.26
C ALA A 71 -6.21 15.38 -26.50
N LYS A 72 -6.30 14.52 -27.51
CA LYS A 72 -7.06 14.79 -28.73
C LYS A 72 -7.76 13.56 -29.24
N GLY A 73 -8.88 13.77 -29.94
CA GLY A 73 -9.62 12.71 -30.61
C GLY A 73 -10.26 11.71 -29.66
N LEU A 74 -10.53 12.11 -28.40
CA LEU A 74 -11.16 11.22 -27.42
C LEU A 74 -12.56 10.82 -27.88
N THR A 75 -12.81 9.51 -27.92
CA THR A 75 -14.15 8.98 -28.22
C THR A 75 -14.95 8.91 -26.93
N LEU A 76 -15.96 9.78 -26.81
CA LEU A 76 -16.87 9.78 -25.66
C LEU A 76 -17.99 8.76 -25.88
N PRO A 77 -18.48 8.08 -24.84
CA PRO A 77 -19.62 7.15 -24.95
C PRO A 77 -20.85 7.85 -25.56
N ASN A 78 -21.49 7.19 -26.53
CA ASN A 78 -22.70 7.67 -27.21
C ASN A 78 -23.89 7.76 -26.26
N ASN A 79 -24.01 8.85 -25.46
CA ASN A 79 -25.29 9.47 -25.08
C ASN A 79 -25.19 10.74 -24.20
N GLN A 80 -24.06 11.42 -24.10
CA GLN A 80 -23.97 12.64 -23.28
C GLN A 80 -23.26 13.75 -24.01
N THR A 81 -23.97 14.36 -24.97
CA THR A 81 -23.73 15.75 -25.33
C THR A 81 -23.80 16.57 -24.05
N ALA A 82 -22.70 17.22 -23.67
CA ALA A 82 -22.73 18.27 -22.66
C ALA A 82 -23.92 19.20 -22.96
N PRO A 83 -24.73 19.62 -21.97
CA PRO A 83 -25.83 20.53 -22.23
C PRO A 83 -25.26 21.79 -22.88
N SER A 84 -25.45 21.95 -24.19
CA SER A 84 -25.26 23.23 -24.85
C SER A 84 -26.28 24.17 -24.24
N SER A 85 -25.80 25.24 -23.62
CA SER A 85 -26.61 26.28 -22.98
C SER A 85 -27.80 26.70 -23.87
N LEU A 86 -29.01 26.27 -23.50
CA LEU A 86 -30.27 26.77 -24.07
C LEU A 86 -30.51 28.17 -23.50
N GLY A 87 -30.14 29.19 -24.28
CA GLY A 87 -30.71 30.52 -24.20
C GLY A 87 -31.66 30.72 -25.37
N ALA A 88 -32.92 30.30 -25.23
CA ALA A 88 -34.06 30.77 -26.02
C ALA A 88 -35.35 30.30 -25.33
N GLY A 89 -36.34 31.20 -25.25
CA GLY A 89 -37.37 31.20 -24.21
C GLY A 89 -38.37 30.06 -24.21
N VAL A 90 -38.89 29.77 -23.01
CA VAL A 90 -40.13 29.04 -22.81
C VAL A 90 -41.15 30.03 -22.26
N ALA A 91 -41.83 30.73 -23.17
CA ALA A 91 -43.17 31.21 -22.93
C ALA A 91 -44.13 30.19 -23.55
N GLY A 92 -45.05 29.64 -22.75
CA GLY A 92 -46.21 28.95 -23.30
C GLY A 92 -46.63 27.67 -22.59
N SER A 93 -47.72 27.80 -21.82
CA SER A 93 -48.75 26.77 -21.60
C SER A 93 -48.47 25.67 -20.55
N MET A 94 -48.74 26.00 -19.29
CA MET A 94 -49.15 25.01 -18.29
C MET A 94 -50.64 24.71 -18.48
N SER A 95 -50.96 23.47 -18.88
CA SER A 95 -52.29 22.89 -18.75
C SER A 95 -52.35 22.01 -17.50
N SER A 96 -53.47 22.12 -16.81
CA SER A 96 -53.82 21.63 -15.48
C SER A 96 -53.58 20.15 -15.20
N MET A 97 -53.13 19.83 -13.98
CA MET A 97 -53.77 18.81 -13.13
C MET A 97 -53.67 19.20 -11.65
N ARG A 98 -54.84 19.25 -10.99
CA ARG A 98 -55.06 19.50 -9.56
C ARG A 98 -54.44 18.39 -8.69
N PRO A 99 -54.19 18.69 -7.40
CA PRO A 99 -54.87 17.93 -6.36
C PRO A 99 -55.58 18.82 -5.33
N ALA A 100 -56.37 18.14 -4.52
CA ALA A 100 -57.48 18.64 -3.73
C ALA A 100 -57.11 19.52 -2.51
N SER A 101 -58.16 20.20 -2.06
CA SER A 101 -58.35 21.16 -0.98
C SER A 101 -57.81 20.79 0.41
N SER A 102 -57.31 21.82 1.11
CA SER A 102 -57.85 22.24 2.42
C SER A 102 -57.39 23.66 2.78
N GLN A 103 -58.31 24.38 3.41
CA GLN A 103 -58.34 25.81 3.72
C GLN A 103 -57.22 26.30 4.66
N ALA A 104 -56.78 27.56 4.49
CA ALA A 104 -56.78 28.59 5.54
C ALA A 104 -56.39 29.96 4.97
N ARG A 105 -57.02 31.00 5.53
CA ARG A 105 -57.06 32.41 5.09
C ARG A 105 -55.85 33.23 5.58
N MET A 106 -55.70 34.42 4.98
CA MET A 106 -55.22 35.75 5.49
C MET A 106 -54.27 36.37 4.43
N ALA A 107 -54.69 37.28 3.53
CA ALA A 107 -55.14 38.68 3.67
C ALA A 107 -54.00 39.72 3.59
N SER A 108 -54.20 40.70 2.69
CA SER A 108 -53.63 42.08 2.67
C SER A 108 -52.12 42.25 2.38
N SER A 109 -51.60 43.24 1.64
CA SER A 109 -52.17 44.44 0.98
C SER A 109 -51.05 45.26 0.31
N VAL A 110 -51.44 46.12 -0.65
CA VAL A 110 -50.91 47.44 -1.10
C VAL A 110 -49.51 47.54 -1.74
N ALA A 111 -49.40 47.89 -3.04
CA ALA A 111 -49.49 49.24 -3.66
C ALA A 111 -48.20 50.08 -3.46
N SER A 112 -47.32 50.16 -4.47
CA SER A 112 -47.23 51.21 -5.51
C SER A 112 -46.49 52.48 -5.09
N SER A 113 -45.38 52.82 -5.78
CA SER A 113 -45.07 54.21 -6.12
C SER A 113 -43.95 54.31 -7.16
N SER A 114 -44.21 55.11 -8.18
CA SER A 114 -43.47 55.38 -9.40
C SER A 114 -42.49 56.56 -9.24
N ARG A 115 -41.34 56.56 -9.94
CA ARG A 115 -40.98 57.55 -11.00
C ARG A 115 -39.53 57.40 -11.54
N PRO A 116 -39.26 57.94 -12.76
CA PRO A 116 -38.15 57.56 -13.63
C PRO A 116 -36.97 58.54 -13.65
N GLY A 117 -35.81 58.10 -14.14
CA GLY A 117 -34.65 58.93 -14.45
C GLY A 117 -33.85 58.36 -15.62
N THR A 118 -33.70 59.18 -16.66
CA THR A 118 -33.11 58.91 -17.98
C THR A 118 -31.58 58.94 -18.00
N ALA A 119 -31.03 58.03 -18.82
CA ALA A 119 -29.84 58.13 -19.69
C ALA A 119 -28.47 58.59 -19.12
N SER A 120 -27.49 57.67 -19.16
CA SER A 120 -26.19 57.96 -19.78
C SER A 120 -25.54 56.67 -20.30
N SER A 121 -25.31 56.65 -21.61
CA SER A 121 -24.59 55.62 -22.36
C SER A 121 -23.08 55.83 -22.20
N ARG A 122 -22.38 54.82 -21.67
CA ARG A 122 -20.91 54.68 -21.75
C ARG A 122 -20.58 53.47 -22.64
N PRO A 123 -19.65 53.56 -23.60
CA PRO A 123 -19.25 52.42 -24.42
C PRO A 123 -18.31 51.54 -23.60
N GLY A 124 -18.84 50.41 -23.10
CA GLY A 124 -18.07 49.37 -22.45
C GLY A 124 -17.44 48.44 -23.48
N THR A 125 -16.12 48.39 -23.46
CA THR A 125 -15.24 47.41 -24.12
C THR A 125 -15.82 46.00 -24.11
N GLY A 126 -15.94 45.40 -25.30
CA GLY A 126 -16.40 44.04 -25.47
C GLY A 126 -15.40 43.04 -24.89
N TYR A 127 -15.70 42.52 -23.71
CA TYR A 127 -15.20 41.21 -23.28
C TYR A 127 -16.16 40.15 -23.81
N THR A 128 -15.74 39.44 -24.85
CA THR A 128 -16.36 38.17 -25.24
C THR A 128 -16.22 37.21 -24.06
N HIS A 129 -17.32 36.95 -23.35
CA HIS A 129 -17.41 35.83 -22.41
C HIS A 129 -17.27 34.54 -23.22
N VAL A 130 -16.09 33.93 -23.18
CA VAL A 130 -15.90 32.55 -23.64
C VAL A 130 -16.72 31.68 -22.69
N VAL A 131 -17.84 31.14 -23.17
CA VAL A 131 -18.68 30.20 -22.44
C VAL A 131 -17.88 28.90 -22.31
N GLY A 132 -17.15 28.76 -21.20
CA GLY A 132 -16.39 27.55 -20.89
C GLY A 132 -17.31 26.41 -20.47
N ILE A 133 -16.98 25.19 -20.89
CA ILE A 133 -17.62 23.97 -20.39
C ILE A 133 -17.34 23.86 -18.89
N HIS A 134 -18.36 23.56 -18.09
CA HIS A 134 -18.18 23.43 -16.65
C HIS A 134 -17.14 22.31 -16.36
N PRO A 135 -16.10 22.55 -15.54
CA PRO A 135 -14.95 21.64 -15.37
C PRO A 135 -15.32 20.20 -14.97
N ARG A 136 -16.48 20.02 -14.33
CA ARG A 136 -17.04 18.70 -13.98
C ARG A 136 -17.26 17.77 -15.17
N TYR A 137 -17.47 18.31 -16.37
CA TYR A 137 -17.72 17.55 -17.60
C TYR A 137 -16.47 17.37 -18.47
N LEU A 138 -15.31 17.83 -18.00
CA LEU A 138 -14.05 17.60 -18.69
C LEU A 138 -13.42 16.29 -18.20
N PRO A 139 -12.77 15.50 -19.07
CA PRO A 139 -12.07 14.31 -18.65
C PRO A 139 -10.95 14.64 -17.67
N TYR A 140 -10.86 13.88 -16.59
CA TYR A 140 -9.72 13.89 -15.69
C TYR A 140 -8.83 12.68 -15.96
N CYS A 141 -7.57 12.78 -15.58
CA CYS A 141 -6.59 11.74 -15.76
C CYS A 141 -6.16 11.18 -14.41
N VAL A 142 -6.01 9.87 -14.32
CA VAL A 142 -5.34 9.15 -13.24
C VAL A 142 -4.02 8.64 -13.79
N VAL A 143 -2.92 8.99 -13.13
CA VAL A 143 -1.58 8.55 -13.50
C VAL A 143 -1.02 7.71 -12.36
N GLU A 144 -0.70 6.47 -12.64
CA GLU A 144 -0.12 5.52 -11.70
C GLU A 144 1.33 5.21 -12.09
N PHE A 145 2.24 5.30 -11.13
CA PHE A 145 3.62 4.84 -11.26
C PHE A 145 4.11 4.30 -9.93
N ASP A 146 4.69 3.09 -9.93
CA ASP A 146 5.19 2.40 -8.73
C ASP A 146 4.18 2.41 -7.55
N LYS A 147 2.91 2.09 -7.84
CA LYS A 147 1.77 2.09 -6.91
C LYS A 147 1.42 3.46 -6.30
N CYS A 148 1.98 4.55 -6.84
CA CYS A 148 1.64 5.91 -6.46
C CYS A 148 0.78 6.54 -7.55
N GLU A 149 -0.33 7.15 -7.14
CA GLU A 149 -1.28 7.75 -8.09
C GLU A 149 -1.38 9.26 -7.99
N VAL A 150 -1.75 9.88 -9.11
CA VAL A 150 -2.07 11.30 -9.20
C VAL A 150 -3.36 11.48 -9.99
N PHE A 151 -4.23 12.34 -9.47
CA PHE A 151 -5.39 12.83 -10.18
C PHE A 151 -5.07 14.19 -10.82
N ILE A 152 -5.28 14.29 -12.13
CA ILE A 152 -5.02 15.49 -12.93
C ILE A 152 -6.34 15.94 -13.56
N THR A 153 -6.83 17.09 -13.15
CA THR A 153 -8.04 17.67 -13.72
C THR A 153 -7.71 18.51 -14.95
N ALA A 154 -8.56 18.43 -15.98
CA ALA A 154 -8.43 19.31 -17.13
C ALA A 154 -8.60 20.78 -16.74
N SER A 155 -7.88 21.65 -17.44
CA SER A 155 -7.97 23.08 -17.27
C SER A 155 -9.36 23.58 -17.69
N PRO A 156 -9.96 24.55 -16.96
CA PRO A 156 -11.17 25.23 -17.38
C PRO A 156 -11.06 25.92 -18.75
N LYS A 157 -9.83 26.13 -19.25
CA LYS A 157 -9.55 26.67 -20.60
C LYS A 157 -9.83 25.67 -21.73
N SER A 158 -10.14 24.41 -21.41
CA SER A 158 -10.42 23.38 -22.42
C SER A 158 -11.68 23.74 -23.22
N SER A 159 -11.55 23.75 -24.54
CA SER A 159 -12.64 24.12 -25.45
C SER A 159 -13.63 22.97 -25.70
N ALA A 160 -13.21 21.71 -25.53
CA ALA A 160 -14.06 20.54 -25.72
C ALA A 160 -13.62 19.36 -24.82
N PRO A 161 -14.56 18.48 -24.39
CA PRO A 161 -14.22 17.28 -23.63
C PRO A 161 -13.49 16.23 -24.48
N THR A 162 -13.58 16.34 -25.81
CA THR A 162 -12.86 15.47 -26.76
C THR A 162 -11.39 15.87 -26.97
N ALA A 163 -11.01 17.07 -26.53
CA ALA A 163 -9.67 17.62 -26.62
C ALA A 163 -9.30 18.45 -25.37
N PRO A 164 -9.24 17.82 -24.17
CA PRO A 164 -8.93 18.52 -22.93
C PRO A 164 -7.47 18.98 -22.89
N ILE A 165 -7.24 20.14 -22.27
CA ILE A 165 -5.92 20.73 -22.04
C ILE A 165 -5.61 20.67 -20.54
N TYR A 166 -4.39 20.30 -20.20
CA TYR A 166 -3.89 20.13 -18.85
C TYR A 166 -2.71 21.11 -18.65
N ASP A 167 -2.97 22.31 -18.11
CA ASP A 167 -2.07 23.49 -18.06
C ASP A 167 -0.65 23.21 -17.46
N PRO A 168 0.44 23.17 -18.27
CA PRO A 168 1.81 22.94 -17.79
C PRO A 168 2.53 24.30 -17.65
N PRO A 169 2.61 24.85 -16.41
CA PRO A 169 3.56 24.34 -15.42
C PRO A 169 2.92 23.75 -14.16
N HIS A 170 1.61 23.88 -13.98
CA HIS A 170 0.91 23.43 -12.77
C HIS A 170 0.69 21.91 -12.70
N ASN A 171 0.82 21.23 -13.84
CA ASN A 171 0.61 19.78 -13.98
C ASN A 171 1.91 18.99 -14.18
N GLN A 172 3.01 19.43 -13.56
CA GLN A 172 4.22 18.62 -13.43
C GLN A 172 4.16 17.80 -12.15
N TYR A 173 4.20 16.47 -12.30
CA TYR A 173 4.11 15.53 -11.21
C TYR A 173 5.38 14.73 -11.10
N LYS A 174 5.93 14.72 -9.90
CA LYS A 174 7.20 14.09 -9.59
C LYS A 174 6.93 12.74 -8.95
N PHE A 175 7.56 11.70 -9.43
CA PHE A 175 7.49 10.34 -8.89
C PHE A 175 8.90 9.92 -8.49
N ASP A 176 9.04 9.42 -7.26
CA ASP A 176 10.28 8.80 -6.83
C ASP A 176 10.44 7.45 -7.55
N VAL A 177 11.57 7.28 -8.25
CA VAL A 177 11.90 6.08 -9.01
C VAL A 177 12.70 5.14 -8.13
N SER A 178 12.10 4.00 -7.81
CA SER A 178 12.73 2.94 -6.99
C SER A 178 13.08 1.68 -7.79
N ARG A 179 12.43 1.49 -8.94
CA ARG A 179 12.55 0.34 -9.83
C ARG A 179 11.99 0.69 -11.21
N GLU A 180 12.31 -0.13 -12.21
CA GLU A 180 11.65 -0.08 -13.51
C GLU A 180 10.22 -0.55 -13.40
N THR A 181 9.29 0.37 -13.62
CA THR A 181 7.86 0.07 -13.67
C THR A 181 7.21 0.86 -14.80
N ASP A 182 6.14 0.31 -15.36
CA ASP A 182 5.33 1.03 -16.33
C ASP A 182 4.58 2.17 -15.64
N LEU A 183 4.53 3.31 -16.32
CA LEU A 183 3.63 4.40 -15.98
C LEU A 183 2.31 4.17 -16.71
N THR A 184 1.22 4.10 -15.95
CA THR A 184 -0.13 3.91 -16.49
C THR A 184 -0.87 5.24 -16.47
N VAL A 185 -1.47 5.62 -17.60
CA VAL A 185 -2.28 6.83 -17.76
C VAL A 185 -3.69 6.39 -18.11
N GLN A 186 -4.68 6.83 -17.33
CA GLN A 186 -6.09 6.51 -17.53
C GLN A 186 -6.93 7.79 -17.52
N LEU A 187 -7.75 7.98 -18.54
CA LEU A 187 -8.65 9.10 -18.70
C LEU A 187 -10.07 8.66 -18.35
N TYR A 188 -10.73 9.43 -17.50
CA TYR A 188 -12.07 9.19 -17.02
C TYR A 188 -12.97 10.40 -17.24
N LEU A 189 -14.23 10.14 -17.56
CA LEU A 189 -15.29 11.13 -17.58
C LEU A 189 -16.20 10.90 -16.36
N ARG A 190 -16.53 11.97 -15.64
CA ARG A 190 -17.49 11.84 -14.53
C ARG A 190 -18.86 11.44 -15.06
N ASN A 191 -19.49 10.47 -14.41
CA ASN A 191 -20.86 10.12 -14.73
C ASN A 191 -21.81 11.18 -14.18
N PRO A 192 -22.61 11.88 -15.01
CA PRO A 192 -23.50 12.95 -14.56
C PRO A 192 -24.69 12.45 -13.75
N LEU A 193 -24.97 11.13 -13.76
CA LEU A 193 -25.95 10.51 -12.88
C LEU A 193 -25.39 10.26 -11.47
N SER A 194 -24.08 10.43 -11.26
CA SER A 194 -23.50 10.33 -9.92
C SER A 194 -23.86 11.56 -9.08
N THR A 195 -24.65 11.32 -8.03
CA THR A 195 -24.95 12.32 -7.00
C THR A 195 -23.84 12.31 -5.94
N GLY A 196 -22.98 13.32 -5.96
CA GLY A 196 -21.90 13.52 -4.97
C GLY A 196 -20.50 13.44 -5.56
N ASN A 197 -19.48 13.35 -4.70
CA ASN A 197 -18.08 13.11 -5.10
C ASN A 197 -17.77 11.63 -5.38
N ASN A 198 -18.79 10.76 -5.38
CA ASN A 198 -18.62 9.31 -5.51
C ASN A 198 -18.23 8.96 -6.96
N ARG A 199 -16.98 8.49 -7.15
CA ARG A 199 -16.35 8.25 -8.48
C ARG A 199 -16.49 6.81 -8.97
N GLU A 200 -17.23 5.96 -8.25
CA GLU A 200 -17.34 4.52 -8.52
C GLU A 200 -17.99 4.19 -9.87
N ASN A 201 -18.73 5.14 -10.44
CA ASN A 201 -19.44 5.00 -11.70
C ASN A 201 -18.83 5.85 -12.83
N ASP A 202 -17.62 6.40 -12.66
CA ASP A 202 -16.97 7.22 -13.67
C ASP A 202 -16.54 6.38 -14.89
N ILE A 203 -16.67 6.95 -16.08
CA ILE A 203 -16.57 6.22 -17.33
C ILE A 203 -15.12 6.29 -17.83
N LEU A 204 -14.46 5.14 -17.98
CA LEU A 204 -13.13 5.07 -18.60
C LEU A 204 -13.22 5.47 -20.07
N VAL A 205 -12.63 6.62 -20.41
CA VAL A 205 -12.55 7.16 -21.76
C VAL A 205 -11.36 6.56 -22.50
N GLY A 206 -10.25 6.34 -21.80
CA GLY A 206 -9.16 5.59 -22.38
C GLY A 206 -7.96 5.38 -21.49
N SER A 207 -7.05 4.50 -21.91
CA SER A 207 -5.86 4.19 -21.13
C SER A 207 -4.65 3.91 -22.01
N CYS A 208 -3.47 4.29 -21.56
CA CYS A 208 -2.20 3.83 -22.13
C CYS A 208 -1.22 3.43 -21.03
N LYS A 209 -0.30 2.53 -21.37
CA LYS A 209 0.86 2.17 -20.55
C LYS A 209 2.11 2.61 -21.28
N VAL A 210 3.02 3.21 -20.54
CA VAL A 210 4.24 3.79 -21.07
C VAL A 210 5.39 3.33 -20.19
N GLN A 211 6.42 2.78 -20.81
CA GLN A 211 7.65 2.44 -20.11
C GLN A 211 8.56 3.68 -20.11
N PRO A 212 8.82 4.33 -18.96
CA PRO A 212 9.70 5.48 -18.90
C PRO A 212 11.14 5.07 -19.20
N ARG A 213 11.91 5.98 -19.81
CA ARG A 213 13.36 5.83 -19.93
C ARG A 213 14.06 6.54 -18.78
N PHE A 214 14.97 5.83 -18.11
CA PHE A 214 15.64 6.31 -16.90
C PHE A 214 17.13 6.58 -17.11
N GLU A 215 17.44 7.28 -18.21
CA GLU A 215 18.78 7.80 -18.49
C GLU A 215 18.76 9.32 -18.33
N GLU A 216 19.84 9.91 -17.81
CA GLU A 216 19.97 11.36 -17.74
C GLU A 216 20.00 11.94 -19.16
N ALA A 217 19.13 12.92 -19.42
CA ALA A 217 19.20 13.68 -20.66
C ALA A 217 20.57 14.38 -20.71
N ALA A 218 21.45 13.95 -21.62
CA ALA A 218 22.71 14.63 -21.86
C ALA A 218 22.39 16.12 -22.11
N GLN A 219 22.98 17.01 -21.30
CA GLN A 219 22.84 18.45 -21.48
C GLN A 219 23.25 18.79 -22.90
N GLN A 220 22.27 19.07 -23.76
CA GLN A 220 22.50 19.57 -25.10
C GLN A 220 23.09 20.97 -24.95
N THR A 221 24.42 21.05 -24.96
CA THR A 221 25.12 22.31 -25.19
C THR A 221 24.70 22.80 -26.57
N ALA A 222 24.06 23.96 -26.59
CA ALA A 222 23.59 24.60 -27.81
C ALA A 222 24.78 24.95 -28.72
N SER A 223 25.12 24.07 -29.66
CA SER A 223 25.81 24.49 -30.87
C SER A 223 25.63 23.47 -32.00
N SER A 224 25.32 24.02 -33.18
CA SER A 224 25.33 23.43 -34.51
C SER A 224 24.16 22.54 -34.96
N LYS A 225 23.39 23.13 -35.90
CA LYS A 225 22.56 22.45 -36.90
C LYS A 225 23.39 21.37 -37.63
N SER A 226 22.88 20.15 -37.72
CA SER A 226 22.90 19.39 -38.98
C SER A 226 21.87 18.26 -38.94
N LYS A 227 21.15 18.11 -40.04
CA LYS A 227 20.30 16.94 -40.33
C LYS A 227 21.20 15.77 -40.69
N SER A 228 20.96 14.60 -40.10
CA SER A 228 21.19 13.31 -40.76
C SER A 228 20.46 12.22 -40.00
N SER A 229 19.56 11.56 -40.71
CA SER A 229 18.90 10.32 -40.35
C SER A 229 19.93 9.18 -40.24
N SER A 230 20.02 8.56 -39.07
CA SER A 230 20.53 7.20 -38.93
C SER A 230 19.68 6.49 -37.87
N GLN A 231 18.88 5.54 -38.33
CA GLN A 231 18.24 4.52 -37.52
C GLN A 231 19.32 3.76 -36.76
N THR A 232 19.29 3.86 -35.43
CA THR A 232 19.89 2.87 -34.53
C THR A 232 18.74 2.24 -33.76
N ALA A 233 18.46 0.98 -34.06
CA ALA A 233 17.49 0.17 -33.36
C ALA A 233 17.96 -0.11 -31.91
N SER A 234 16.97 -0.31 -31.04
CA SER A 234 17.01 -0.75 -29.63
C SER A 234 17.51 0.23 -28.56
N GLN A 235 16.76 1.32 -28.35
CA GLN A 235 16.61 1.90 -27.00
C GLN A 235 15.11 1.97 -26.68
N SER A 236 14.60 1.00 -25.92
CA SER A 236 13.18 0.88 -25.58
C SER A 236 12.81 1.77 -24.39
N GLY A 237 11.91 2.73 -24.57
CA GLY A 237 11.34 3.57 -23.49
C GLY A 237 11.10 5.03 -23.90
N LEU A 238 10.09 5.67 -23.30
CA LEU A 238 9.71 7.06 -23.61
C LEU A 238 10.50 8.07 -22.76
N ALA A 239 11.13 9.04 -23.41
CA ALA A 239 11.77 10.21 -22.81
C ALA A 239 11.45 11.47 -23.63
N GLY A 240 11.27 12.59 -22.96
CA GLY A 240 10.84 13.84 -23.59
C GLY A 240 9.32 13.90 -23.79
N ILE A 241 8.89 14.72 -24.75
CA ILE A 241 7.47 14.99 -25.01
C ILE A 241 7.02 14.21 -26.24
N GLU A 242 6.01 13.36 -26.09
CA GLU A 242 5.50 12.50 -27.16
C GLU A 242 3.98 12.34 -27.11
N TRP A 243 3.38 12.05 -28.27
CA TRP A 243 1.98 11.64 -28.39
C TRP A 243 1.86 10.13 -28.24
N VAL A 244 1.08 9.68 -27.26
CA VAL A 244 0.82 8.26 -27.00
C VAL A 244 -0.63 7.94 -27.32
N ASN A 245 -0.87 6.91 -28.12
CA ASN A 245 -2.21 6.46 -28.47
C ASN A 245 -2.87 5.72 -27.30
N LEU A 246 -4.17 5.94 -27.12
CA LEU A 246 -4.96 5.24 -26.11
C LEU A 246 -5.38 3.88 -26.65
N GLY A 247 -5.24 2.83 -25.83
CA GLY A 247 -5.61 1.46 -26.18
C GLY A 247 -7.10 1.15 -25.99
N PHE A 248 -7.81 2.00 -25.25
CA PHE A 248 -9.24 1.92 -24.99
C PHE A 248 -9.84 3.29 -25.29
N GLY A 249 -10.94 3.37 -26.05
CA GLY A 249 -11.46 4.62 -26.61
C GLY A 249 -10.49 5.27 -27.62
N GLY A 250 -11.00 5.72 -28.77
CA GLY A 250 -10.14 6.40 -29.76
C GLY A 250 -9.51 7.65 -29.16
N GLY A 251 -8.30 8.01 -29.62
CA GLY A 251 -7.62 9.24 -29.24
C GLY A 251 -6.15 9.05 -28.87
N SER A 252 -5.48 10.17 -28.60
CA SER A 252 -4.08 10.22 -28.18
C SER A 252 -3.88 11.25 -27.09
N VAL A 253 -2.92 11.01 -26.21
CA VAL A 253 -2.50 11.95 -25.15
C VAL A 253 -1.10 12.44 -25.43
N ARG A 254 -0.82 13.70 -25.11
CA ARG A 254 0.52 14.28 -25.18
C ARG A 254 1.10 14.34 -23.78
N ILE A 255 2.14 13.55 -23.55
CA ILE A 255 2.82 13.43 -22.26
C ILE A 255 4.29 13.78 -22.38
N GLY A 256 4.86 14.32 -21.30
CA GLY A 256 6.28 14.54 -21.13
C GLY A 256 6.82 13.67 -20.00
N LEU A 257 7.91 12.94 -20.23
CA LEU A 257 8.66 12.22 -19.22
C LEU A 257 10.10 12.74 -19.16
N HIS A 258 10.55 13.10 -17.97
CA HIS A 258 11.93 13.52 -17.73
C HIS A 258 12.46 12.89 -16.45
N TYR A 259 13.54 12.13 -16.55
CA TYR A 259 14.18 11.50 -15.41
C TYR A 259 15.39 12.33 -14.93
N VAL A 260 15.50 12.51 -13.61
CA VAL A 260 16.62 13.17 -12.94
C VAL A 260 17.19 12.18 -11.93
N ALA A 261 18.45 11.77 -12.05
CA ALA A 261 19.05 10.92 -11.03
C ALA A 261 19.14 11.69 -9.70
N ASN A 262 18.97 10.98 -8.58
CA ASN A 262 19.11 11.62 -7.27
C ASN A 262 20.54 12.11 -7.09
N THR A 263 20.70 13.33 -6.60
CA THR A 263 21.96 13.71 -5.95
C THR A 263 22.04 12.90 -4.65
N ASN A 264 23.21 12.37 -4.28
CA ASN A 264 23.42 11.51 -3.10
C ASN A 264 23.17 12.22 -1.74
N LYS A 265 22.23 13.18 -1.66
CA LYS A 265 21.83 13.84 -0.42
C LYS A 265 21.12 12.81 0.48
N PRO A 266 21.60 12.61 1.72
CA PRO A 266 20.90 11.75 2.67
C PRO A 266 19.54 12.39 3.01
N LEU A 267 18.50 11.56 3.07
CA LEU A 267 17.17 11.98 3.50
C LEU A 267 17.17 12.22 5.01
N THR A 268 16.52 13.29 5.43
CA THR A 268 16.29 13.59 6.85
C THR A 268 14.81 13.84 7.12
N ILE A 269 14.44 13.97 8.39
CA ILE A 269 13.03 14.21 8.76
C ILE A 269 12.54 15.57 8.25
N GLU A 270 13.45 16.54 8.10
CA GLU A 270 13.17 17.88 7.59
C GLU A 270 12.80 17.89 6.11
N ASP A 271 13.07 16.82 5.35
CA ASP A 271 12.63 16.68 3.96
C ASP A 271 11.13 16.32 3.86
N PHE A 272 10.44 16.13 5.00
CA PHE A 272 9.03 15.76 5.08
C PHE A 272 8.19 16.76 5.90
N ASP A 273 6.97 17.03 5.44
CA ASP A 273 5.92 17.68 6.23
C ASP A 273 5.11 16.60 6.97
N LEU A 274 5.01 16.71 8.29
CA LEU A 274 4.21 15.79 9.10
C LEU A 274 2.75 16.25 9.07
N LEU A 275 1.83 15.39 8.62
CA LEU A 275 0.43 15.76 8.39
C LEU A 275 -0.50 15.26 9.50
N LYS A 276 -0.58 13.94 9.68
CA LYS A 276 -1.49 13.30 10.64
C LYS A 276 -0.86 12.05 11.24
N VAL A 277 -1.21 11.72 12.48
CA VAL A 277 -0.94 10.39 13.02
C VAL A 277 -2.00 9.43 12.49
N VAL A 278 -1.57 8.30 11.93
CA VAL A 278 -2.47 7.30 11.31
C VAL A 278 -2.44 5.95 12.02
N GLY A 279 -1.47 5.75 12.93
CA GLY A 279 -1.43 4.57 13.77
C GLY A 279 -0.40 4.69 14.88
N LYS A 280 -0.59 3.89 15.93
CA LYS A 280 0.32 3.78 17.08
C LYS A 280 0.39 2.33 17.51
N GLY A 281 1.59 1.85 17.78
CA GLY A 281 1.81 0.46 18.19
C GLY A 281 2.99 0.33 19.15
N SER A 282 3.28 -0.92 19.54
CA SER A 282 4.39 -1.28 20.45
C SER A 282 5.76 -0.83 19.94
N PHE A 283 5.92 -0.70 18.63
CA PHE A 283 7.17 -0.31 17.97
C PHE A 283 7.29 1.18 17.68
N GLY A 284 6.22 1.96 17.87
CA GLY A 284 6.25 3.41 17.71
C GLY A 284 5.01 4.00 17.07
N LYS A 285 5.20 5.14 16.41
CA LYS A 285 4.14 5.97 15.81
C LYS A 285 4.25 5.91 14.29
N VAL A 286 3.11 5.82 13.61
CA VAL A 286 3.00 5.91 12.15
C VAL A 286 2.30 7.22 11.79
N MET A 287 2.94 8.01 10.94
CA MET A 287 2.44 9.33 10.53
C MET A 287 2.24 9.36 9.01
N GLN A 288 1.14 9.95 8.56
CA GLN A 288 1.01 10.42 7.19
C GLN A 288 1.93 11.62 7.01
N VAL A 289 2.81 11.57 6.01
CA VAL A 289 3.79 12.62 5.73
C VAL A 289 3.74 13.01 4.25
N ARG A 290 4.15 14.24 3.94
CA ARG A 290 4.36 14.71 2.58
C ARG A 290 5.84 14.97 2.34
N LYS A 291 6.44 14.31 1.34
CA LYS A 291 7.82 14.61 0.94
C LYS A 291 7.86 15.95 0.20
N LYS A 292 8.69 16.91 0.63
CA LYS A 292 8.62 18.33 0.20
C LYS A 292 8.96 18.54 -1.27
N ASP A 293 9.90 17.80 -1.82
CA ASP A 293 10.38 17.96 -3.20
C ASP A 293 9.40 17.38 -4.25
N THR A 294 8.68 16.30 -3.89
CA THR A 294 7.73 15.60 -4.75
C THR A 294 6.27 15.87 -4.42
N ASN A 295 5.97 16.46 -3.26
CA ASN A 295 4.63 16.60 -2.68
C ASN A 295 3.88 15.27 -2.50
N ARG A 296 4.59 14.14 -2.46
CA ARG A 296 4.00 12.80 -2.35
C ARG A 296 3.66 12.43 -0.93
N ILE A 297 2.56 11.69 -0.79
CA ILE A 297 2.06 11.21 0.49
C ILE A 297 2.61 9.82 0.77
N TYR A 298 3.16 9.66 1.97
CA TYR A 298 3.77 8.44 2.47
C TYR A 298 3.31 8.16 3.90
N ALA A 299 3.47 6.92 4.34
CA ALA A 299 3.38 6.53 5.73
C ALA A 299 4.80 6.44 6.32
N LEU A 300 5.12 7.24 7.33
CA LEU A 300 6.40 7.24 8.01
C LEU A 300 6.26 6.56 9.37
N LYS A 301 6.88 5.39 9.51
CA LYS A 301 6.97 4.65 10.77
C LYS A 301 8.25 5.02 11.48
N THR A 302 8.13 5.48 12.73
CA THR A 302 9.25 5.87 13.58
C THR A 302 9.52 4.78 14.62
N ILE A 303 10.76 4.31 14.70
CA ILE A 303 11.21 3.29 15.65
C ILE A 303 12.35 3.87 16.51
N ARG A 304 12.29 3.70 17.84
CA ARG A 304 13.31 4.22 18.75
C ARG A 304 14.50 3.27 18.86
N LYS A 305 15.73 3.76 18.65
CA LYS A 305 16.95 2.94 18.74
C LYS A 305 17.14 2.31 20.11
N HIS A 306 16.86 3.06 21.18
CA HIS A 306 16.94 2.56 22.55
C HIS A 306 16.11 1.28 22.79
N HIS A 307 14.90 1.20 22.22
CA HIS A 307 14.06 0.01 22.36
C HIS A 307 14.66 -1.21 21.65
N ILE A 308 15.29 -1.01 20.50
CA ILE A 308 15.94 -2.09 19.74
C ILE A 308 17.16 -2.61 20.50
N ILE A 309 17.97 -1.70 21.06
CA ILE A 309 19.18 -2.05 21.82
C ILE A 309 18.82 -2.83 23.07
N ASN A 310 17.83 -2.36 23.85
CA ASN A 310 17.42 -3.04 25.08
C ASN A 310 16.91 -4.46 24.83
N ARG A 311 16.43 -4.76 23.62
CA ARG A 311 15.98 -6.08 23.20
C ARG A 311 17.05 -6.91 22.51
N SER A 312 18.24 -6.35 22.27
CA SER A 312 19.32 -6.97 21.49
C SER A 312 18.89 -7.36 20.08
N GLU A 313 18.04 -6.54 19.44
CA GLU A 313 17.41 -6.84 18.14
C GLU A 313 18.03 -6.10 16.95
N VAL A 314 19.19 -5.45 17.11
CA VAL A 314 19.77 -4.57 16.06
C VAL A 314 19.97 -5.29 14.73
N THR A 315 20.63 -6.45 14.72
CA THR A 315 20.86 -7.26 13.52
C THR A 315 19.55 -7.67 12.86
N HIS A 316 18.53 -7.98 13.67
CA HIS A 316 17.22 -8.37 13.19
C HIS A 316 16.50 -7.20 12.50
N THR A 317 16.55 -5.99 13.08
CA THR A 317 15.95 -4.79 12.49
C THR A 317 16.63 -4.40 11.17
N LEU A 318 17.95 -4.50 11.06
CA LEU A 318 18.67 -4.23 9.79
C LEU A 318 18.33 -5.25 8.70
N ALA A 319 18.20 -6.52 9.08
CA ALA A 319 17.78 -7.56 8.17
C ALA A 319 16.31 -7.37 7.73
N GLU A 320 15.42 -6.91 8.62
CA GLU A 320 14.00 -6.64 8.31
C GLU A 320 13.89 -5.58 7.23
N ARG A 321 14.59 -4.45 7.41
CA ARG A 321 14.69 -3.38 6.40
C ARG A 321 15.23 -3.91 5.07
N THR A 322 16.18 -4.85 5.10
CA THR A 322 16.76 -5.44 3.89
C THR A 322 15.78 -6.31 3.13
N VAL A 323 15.02 -7.15 3.83
CA VAL A 323 14.00 -7.98 3.18
C VAL A 323 12.85 -7.11 2.65
N LEU A 324 12.39 -6.13 3.44
CA LEU A 324 11.37 -5.18 2.99
C LEU A 324 11.75 -4.40 1.72
N ALA A 325 13.04 -4.11 1.55
CA ALA A 325 13.56 -3.48 0.34
C ALA A 325 13.53 -4.40 -0.90
N GLN A 326 13.55 -5.72 -0.72
CA GLN A 326 13.60 -6.71 -1.79
C GLN A 326 12.23 -7.27 -2.18
N ILE A 327 11.23 -7.15 -1.30
CA ILE A 327 9.89 -7.68 -1.55
C ILE A 327 9.21 -6.90 -2.68
N ASP A 328 8.85 -7.62 -3.73
CA ASP A 328 7.99 -7.14 -4.80
C ASP A 328 6.72 -7.98 -4.89
N ASN A 329 5.70 -7.54 -4.15
CA ASN A 329 4.40 -8.19 -4.12
C ASN A 329 3.28 -7.12 -4.12
N PRO A 330 2.21 -7.27 -4.93
CA PRO A 330 1.11 -6.30 -5.02
C PRO A 330 0.34 -6.12 -3.71
N PHE A 331 0.36 -7.13 -2.84
CA PHE A 331 -0.42 -7.24 -1.61
C PHE A 331 0.40 -6.96 -0.34
N ILE A 332 1.63 -6.48 -0.49
CA ILE A 332 2.49 -6.01 0.61
C ILE A 332 2.78 -4.53 0.41
N VAL A 333 2.70 -3.74 1.49
CA VAL A 333 3.03 -2.32 1.46
C VAL A 333 4.54 -2.16 1.17
N PRO A 334 4.92 -1.52 0.05
CA PRO A 334 6.32 -1.40 -0.32
C PRO A 334 7.05 -0.37 0.53
N LEU A 335 8.31 -0.69 0.88
CA LEU A 335 9.27 0.26 1.43
C LEU A 335 9.79 1.18 0.32
N LYS A 336 9.68 2.49 0.54
CA LYS A 336 10.15 3.53 -0.39
C LYS A 336 11.51 4.06 0.02
N PHE A 337 11.67 4.40 1.30
CA PHE A 337 12.93 4.91 1.86
C PHE A 337 13.13 4.42 3.28
N SER A 338 14.37 4.37 3.74
CA SER A 338 14.67 4.37 5.17
C SER A 338 15.81 5.33 5.46
N PHE A 339 15.74 6.00 6.60
CA PHE A 339 16.78 6.90 7.07
C PHE A 339 16.78 6.91 8.60
N GLN A 340 17.76 7.55 9.20
CA GLN A 340 17.92 7.56 10.66
C GLN A 340 18.31 8.95 11.16
N SER A 341 17.96 9.21 12.41
CA SER A 341 18.54 10.27 13.22
C SER A 341 19.42 9.65 14.31
N PRO A 342 20.08 10.46 15.17
CA PRO A 342 20.82 9.92 16.31
C PRO A 342 19.97 9.02 17.23
N GLU A 343 18.66 9.24 17.32
CA GLU A 343 17.81 8.55 18.31
C GLU A 343 16.84 7.54 17.69
N LYS A 344 16.54 7.71 16.40
CA LYS A 344 15.41 7.03 15.75
C LYS A 344 15.78 6.48 14.39
N LEU A 345 15.06 5.43 14.04
CA LEU A 345 15.03 4.83 12.72
C LEU A 345 13.68 5.15 12.07
N TYR A 346 13.72 5.50 10.79
CA TYR A 346 12.54 5.84 10.01
C TYR A 346 12.38 4.89 8.83
N LEU A 347 11.18 4.36 8.66
CA LEU A 347 10.75 3.63 7.47
C LEU A 347 9.66 4.45 6.76
N VAL A 348 9.89 4.79 5.51
CA VAL A 348 8.93 5.49 4.65
C VAL A 348 8.30 4.48 3.71
N LEU A 349 7.02 4.22 3.93
CA LEU A 349 6.20 3.23 3.24
C LEU A 349 5.20 3.93 2.32
N ALA A 350 4.70 3.22 1.31
CA ALA A 350 3.56 3.72 0.54
C ALA A 350 2.34 3.95 1.46
N PHE A 351 1.66 5.07 1.30
CA PHE A 351 0.44 5.37 2.06
C PHE A 351 -0.76 4.66 1.41
N VAL A 352 -1.50 3.89 2.20
CA VAL A 352 -2.70 3.14 1.77
C VAL A 352 -3.90 3.68 2.52
N ASN A 353 -4.87 4.26 1.82
CA ASN A 353 -5.89 5.14 2.40
C ASN A 353 -7.31 4.53 2.53
N GLY A 354 -7.49 3.25 2.18
CA GLY A 354 -8.77 2.56 2.37
C GLY A 354 -9.03 2.08 3.81
N GLY A 355 -8.08 2.30 4.73
CA GLY A 355 -8.20 1.96 6.15
C GLY A 355 -7.94 0.48 6.46
N GLU A 356 -8.06 0.13 7.73
CA GLU A 356 -7.81 -1.22 8.25
C GLU A 356 -8.97 -2.17 7.93
N LEU A 357 -8.66 -3.42 7.58
CA LEU A 357 -9.63 -4.48 7.38
C LEU A 357 -10.49 -4.68 8.64
N PHE A 358 -9.87 -4.51 9.81
CA PHE A 358 -10.55 -4.52 11.10
C PHE A 358 -11.76 -3.57 11.15
N HIS A 359 -11.58 -2.31 10.73
CA HIS A 359 -12.66 -1.32 10.75
C HIS A 359 -13.84 -1.75 9.86
N HIS A 360 -13.54 -2.26 8.65
CA HIS A 360 -14.56 -2.73 7.72
C HIS A 360 -15.29 -3.96 8.25
N LEU A 361 -14.55 -4.92 8.84
CA LEU A 361 -15.13 -6.12 9.44
C LEU A 361 -16.02 -5.77 10.63
N GLN A 362 -15.58 -4.86 11.50
CA GLN A 362 -16.39 -4.40 12.63
C GLN A 362 -17.69 -3.72 12.19
N ARG A 363 -17.62 -2.89 11.14
CA ARG A 363 -18.79 -2.16 10.63
C ARG A 363 -19.83 -3.10 10.03
N GLU A 364 -19.40 -4.14 9.33
CA GLU A 364 -20.27 -5.11 8.65
C GLU A 364 -20.64 -6.32 9.51
N GLY A 365 -19.90 -6.54 10.61
CA GLY A 365 -20.04 -7.68 11.51
C GLY A 365 -19.36 -8.95 10.99
N ARG A 366 -19.57 -9.28 9.70
CA ARG A 366 -18.89 -10.36 8.98
C ARG A 366 -18.89 -10.08 7.48
N PHE A 367 -17.95 -10.67 6.75
CA PHE A 367 -17.92 -10.61 5.30
C PHE A 367 -18.67 -11.80 4.67
N ASP A 368 -19.11 -11.61 3.43
CA ASP A 368 -19.64 -12.70 2.64
C ASP A 368 -18.52 -13.63 2.16
N ILE A 369 -18.91 -14.86 1.79
CA ILE A 369 -17.99 -15.91 1.38
C ILE A 369 -17.07 -15.53 0.22
N ASN A 370 -17.55 -14.72 -0.74
CA ASN A 370 -16.77 -14.36 -1.92
C ASN A 370 -15.72 -13.31 -1.55
N ARG A 371 -16.09 -12.33 -0.73
CA ARG A 371 -15.15 -11.34 -0.19
C ARG A 371 -14.10 -11.99 0.70
N SER A 372 -14.49 -12.87 1.62
CA SER A 372 -13.55 -13.62 2.47
C SER A 372 -12.61 -14.50 1.64
N ARG A 373 -13.12 -15.20 0.62
CA ARG A 373 -12.30 -15.99 -0.31
C ARG A 373 -11.27 -15.12 -1.03
N PHE A 374 -11.71 -13.97 -1.54
CA PHE A 374 -10.88 -13.03 -2.27
C PHE A 374 -9.73 -12.51 -1.41
N TYR A 375 -10.02 -11.97 -0.22
CA TYR A 375 -8.99 -11.48 0.69
C TYR A 375 -8.07 -12.58 1.18
N THR A 376 -8.59 -13.77 1.47
CA THR A 376 -7.74 -14.92 1.87
C THR A 376 -6.79 -15.33 0.75
N ALA A 377 -7.23 -15.28 -0.52
CA ALA A 377 -6.37 -15.59 -1.65
C ALA A 377 -5.24 -14.55 -1.83
N GLU A 378 -5.52 -13.27 -1.65
CA GLU A 378 -4.50 -12.21 -1.72
C GLU A 378 -3.49 -12.32 -0.57
N LEU A 379 -3.98 -12.58 0.65
CA LEU A 379 -3.14 -12.81 1.82
C LEU A 379 -2.26 -14.06 1.66
N LEU A 380 -2.80 -15.13 1.08
CA LEU A 380 -2.02 -16.33 0.75
C LEU A 380 -0.86 -15.99 -0.20
N CYS A 381 -1.09 -15.18 -1.23
CA CYS A 381 -0.03 -14.71 -2.12
C CYS A 381 1.01 -13.81 -1.42
N ALA A 382 0.58 -12.99 -0.46
CA ALA A 382 1.50 -12.18 0.35
C ALA A 382 2.38 -13.08 1.24
N LEU A 383 1.79 -14.02 1.97
CA LEU A 383 2.49 -14.94 2.86
C LEU A 383 3.44 -15.87 2.11
N GLU A 384 3.02 -16.42 0.96
CA GLU A 384 3.88 -17.24 0.10
C GLU A 384 5.13 -16.46 -0.34
N CYS A 385 4.97 -15.17 -0.69
CA CYS A 385 6.10 -14.31 -1.03
C CYS A 385 7.07 -14.17 0.14
N LEU A 386 6.58 -13.89 1.35
CA LEU A 386 7.41 -13.77 2.55
C LEU A 386 8.13 -15.07 2.88
N HIS A 387 7.42 -16.20 2.80
CA HIS A 387 7.98 -17.52 3.03
C HIS A 387 9.07 -17.86 2.02
N GLY A 388 8.94 -17.42 0.76
CA GLY A 388 9.97 -17.51 -0.28
C GLY A 388 11.24 -16.71 0.03
N PHE A 389 11.13 -15.63 0.80
CA PHE A 389 12.26 -14.87 1.36
C PHE A 389 12.74 -15.39 2.72
N ASN A 390 12.29 -16.59 3.15
CA ASN A 390 12.58 -17.16 4.47
C ASN A 390 12.17 -16.25 5.64
N VAL A 391 11.03 -15.58 5.48
CA VAL A 391 10.43 -14.73 6.51
C VAL A 391 9.12 -15.34 7.00
N ILE A 392 8.98 -15.45 8.33
CA ILE A 392 7.71 -15.76 9.00
C ILE A 392 7.10 -14.44 9.46
N TYR A 393 5.82 -14.20 9.17
CA TYR A 393 5.16 -12.94 9.46
C TYR A 393 4.72 -12.81 10.93
N ARG A 394 4.11 -13.86 11.50
CA ARG A 394 3.77 -14.04 12.93
C ARG A 394 2.73 -13.11 13.56
N ASP A 395 2.30 -12.04 12.89
CA ASP A 395 1.28 -11.11 13.42
C ASP A 395 0.16 -10.83 12.41
N LEU A 396 -0.32 -11.88 11.75
CA LEU A 396 -1.45 -11.78 10.83
C LEU A 396 -2.76 -11.57 11.60
N LYS A 397 -3.33 -10.38 11.44
CA LYS A 397 -4.58 -9.94 12.06
C LYS A 397 -5.23 -8.82 11.24
N PRO A 398 -6.54 -8.57 11.38
CA PRO A 398 -7.26 -7.54 10.60
C PRO A 398 -6.70 -6.12 10.75
N GLU A 399 -6.07 -5.81 11.88
CA GLU A 399 -5.47 -4.49 12.16
C GLU A 399 -4.21 -4.24 11.31
N ASN A 400 -3.48 -5.28 10.93
CA ASN A 400 -2.26 -5.18 10.11
C ASN A 400 -2.53 -5.33 8.60
N ILE A 401 -3.80 -5.36 8.20
CA ILE A 401 -4.22 -5.49 6.80
C ILE A 401 -4.95 -4.22 6.42
N LEU A 402 -4.39 -3.47 5.48
CA LEU A 402 -5.03 -2.28 4.93
C LEU A 402 -5.78 -2.63 3.64
N LEU A 403 -6.79 -1.85 3.29
CA LEU A 403 -7.39 -1.85 1.96
C LEU A 403 -6.87 -0.66 1.17
N ASP A 404 -6.48 -0.89 -0.08
CA ASP A 404 -6.24 0.22 -1.01
C ASP A 404 -7.58 0.82 -1.52
N TYR A 405 -7.49 1.95 -2.22
CA TYR A 405 -8.67 2.65 -2.72
C TYR A 405 -9.49 1.81 -3.74
N THR A 406 -8.91 0.77 -4.33
CA THR A 406 -9.61 -0.16 -5.23
C THR A 406 -10.21 -1.36 -4.49
N GLY A 407 -9.89 -1.53 -3.21
CA GLY A 407 -10.40 -2.61 -2.36
C GLY A 407 -9.51 -3.84 -2.27
N HIS A 408 -8.29 -3.82 -2.82
CA HIS A 408 -7.31 -4.90 -2.63
C HIS A 408 -6.63 -4.78 -1.28
N ILE A 409 -6.21 -5.90 -0.71
CA ILE A 409 -5.47 -5.89 0.55
C ILE A 409 -4.03 -5.42 0.36
N ALA A 410 -3.49 -4.82 1.41
CA ALA A 410 -2.09 -4.47 1.55
C ALA A 410 -1.62 -4.79 2.98
N LEU A 411 -0.83 -5.85 3.11
CA LEU A 411 -0.23 -6.26 4.38
C LEU A 411 0.82 -5.24 4.81
N CYS A 412 0.69 -4.75 6.05
CA CYS A 412 1.59 -3.79 6.65
C CYS A 412 2.21 -4.34 7.95
N ASP A 413 2.99 -3.51 8.65
CA ASP A 413 3.66 -3.81 9.93
C ASP A 413 4.44 -5.14 10.03
N PHE A 414 5.75 -5.05 9.82
CA PHE A 414 6.68 -6.20 9.84
C PHE A 414 7.46 -6.33 11.15
N GLY A 415 7.10 -5.57 12.18
CA GLY A 415 7.88 -5.48 13.43
C GLY A 415 7.97 -6.77 14.25
N LEU A 416 7.13 -7.76 13.94
CA LEU A 416 7.16 -9.11 14.55
C LEU A 416 7.62 -10.19 13.58
N CYS A 417 8.12 -9.86 12.39
CA CYS A 417 8.63 -10.87 11.47
C CYS A 417 9.81 -11.66 12.08
N LYS A 418 10.07 -12.86 11.57
CA LYS A 418 11.29 -13.62 11.87
C LYS A 418 11.97 -13.95 10.55
N LEU A 419 13.22 -13.55 10.42
CA LEU A 419 14.01 -13.67 9.19
C LEU A 419 14.92 -14.91 9.23
N ASN A 420 15.44 -15.29 8.07
CA ASN A 420 16.38 -16.39 7.88
C ASN A 420 15.84 -17.73 8.39
N MET A 421 14.53 -17.95 8.27
CA MET A 421 13.87 -19.19 8.64
C MET A 421 13.83 -20.12 7.43
N LYS A 422 14.82 -20.99 7.27
CA LYS A 422 14.79 -22.06 6.26
C LYS A 422 13.73 -23.11 6.63
N GLU A 423 13.43 -24.04 5.73
CA GLU A 423 12.35 -25.01 5.90
C GLU A 423 12.42 -25.82 7.21
N ASP A 424 13.62 -26.23 7.62
CA ASP A 424 13.83 -27.01 8.84
C ASP A 424 14.13 -26.16 10.08
N ASP A 425 14.29 -24.84 9.91
CA ASP A 425 14.64 -23.95 11.02
C ASP A 425 13.44 -23.76 11.94
N LYS A 426 13.70 -23.85 13.25
CA LYS A 426 12.71 -23.57 14.30
C LYS A 426 13.11 -22.37 15.12
N THR A 427 12.12 -21.58 15.51
CA THR A 427 12.27 -20.49 16.48
C THR A 427 11.35 -20.71 17.67
N ASN A 428 11.72 -20.17 18.84
CA ASN A 428 11.02 -20.37 20.11
C ASN A 428 10.45 -19.06 20.70
N THR A 429 10.56 -17.94 19.98
CA THR A 429 10.08 -16.65 20.48
C THR A 429 8.56 -16.65 20.59
N PHE A 430 8.04 -16.49 21.81
CA PHE A 430 6.61 -16.32 22.04
C PHE A 430 6.17 -14.89 21.66
N CYS A 431 5.34 -14.76 20.63
CA CYS A 431 4.84 -13.48 20.13
C CYS A 431 3.53 -13.68 19.36
N GLY A 432 2.90 -12.56 18.97
CA GLY A 432 1.63 -12.54 18.26
C GLY A 432 0.47 -12.14 19.17
N THR A 433 -0.68 -11.91 18.55
CA THR A 433 -1.89 -11.47 19.26
C THR A 433 -2.66 -12.71 19.77
N PRO A 434 -3.05 -12.78 21.06
CA PRO A 434 -3.56 -14.00 21.69
C PRO A 434 -4.68 -14.74 20.93
N GLU A 435 -5.57 -14.05 20.22
CA GLU A 435 -6.67 -14.70 19.50
C GLU A 435 -6.21 -15.46 18.24
N TYR A 436 -4.98 -15.20 17.77
CA TYR A 436 -4.41 -15.74 16.52
C TYR A 436 -3.27 -16.73 16.74
N ILE A 437 -2.84 -16.91 18.00
CA ILE A 437 -1.68 -17.74 18.33
C ILE A 437 -1.92 -19.21 17.94
N ALA A 438 -0.94 -19.81 17.26
CA ALA A 438 -0.93 -21.23 16.93
C ALA A 438 -0.63 -22.11 18.16
N PRO A 439 -1.18 -23.33 18.27
CA PRO A 439 -1.03 -24.19 19.45
C PRO A 439 0.44 -24.53 19.76
N GLU A 440 1.28 -24.70 18.74
CA GLU A 440 2.70 -25.00 18.90
C GLU A 440 3.51 -23.88 19.60
N LEU A 441 3.05 -22.61 19.53
CA LEU A 441 3.65 -21.51 20.28
C LEU A 441 3.35 -21.62 21.78
N LEU A 442 2.14 -22.06 22.15
CA LEU A 442 1.71 -22.19 23.55
C LEU A 442 2.45 -23.32 24.28
N ILE A 443 2.73 -24.42 23.58
CA ILE A 443 3.42 -25.59 24.12
C ILE A 443 4.95 -25.50 24.03
N SER A 444 5.50 -24.37 23.53
CA SER A 444 6.94 -24.09 23.44
C SER A 444 7.78 -25.17 22.72
N GLN A 445 7.21 -25.85 21.73
CA GLN A 445 7.90 -26.91 20.96
C GLN A 445 8.80 -26.39 19.83
N GLY A 446 8.88 -25.07 19.71
CA GLY A 446 9.44 -24.39 18.55
C GLY A 446 8.56 -24.51 17.32
N TYR A 447 8.65 -23.52 16.45
CA TYR A 447 7.75 -23.41 15.29
C TYR A 447 8.47 -22.95 14.03
N THR A 448 7.85 -23.29 12.89
CA THR A 448 8.31 -22.99 11.53
C THR A 448 7.32 -22.04 10.84
N LYS A 449 7.44 -21.86 9.51
CA LYS A 449 6.54 -21.05 8.68
C LYS A 449 5.05 -21.46 8.77
N THR A 450 4.75 -22.68 9.23
CA THR A 450 3.37 -23.23 9.33
C THR A 450 2.46 -22.46 10.29
N VAL A 451 3.01 -21.64 11.18
CA VAL A 451 2.21 -20.79 12.09
C VAL A 451 1.42 -19.72 11.34
N ASP A 452 1.94 -19.23 10.21
CA ASP A 452 1.24 -18.24 9.39
C ASP A 452 0.03 -18.87 8.66
N TRP A 453 0.06 -20.19 8.41
CA TRP A 453 -1.10 -20.90 7.85
C TRP A 453 -2.21 -21.11 8.88
N TRP A 454 -1.84 -21.31 10.15
CA TRP A 454 -2.81 -21.30 11.25
C TRP A 454 -3.48 -19.93 11.37
N THR A 455 -2.69 -18.85 11.41
CA THR A 455 -3.23 -17.49 11.56
C THR A 455 -4.08 -17.10 10.34
N LEU A 456 -3.73 -17.54 9.13
CA LEU A 456 -4.57 -17.39 7.93
C LEU A 456 -5.94 -18.09 8.11
N GLY A 457 -5.95 -19.30 8.69
CA GLY A 457 -7.18 -20.01 9.03
C GLY A 457 -8.02 -19.29 10.07
N VAL A 458 -7.40 -18.77 11.14
CA VAL A 458 -8.09 -17.98 12.17
C VAL A 458 -8.74 -16.73 11.57
N LEU A 459 -7.99 -16.01 10.73
CA LEU A 459 -8.48 -14.80 10.07
C LEU A 459 -9.62 -15.11 9.08
N LEU A 460 -9.53 -16.19 8.30
CA LEU A 460 -10.63 -16.62 7.43
C LEU A 460 -11.89 -16.94 8.26
N TYR A 461 -11.74 -17.64 9.38
CA TYR A 461 -12.86 -17.93 10.27
C TYR A 461 -13.49 -16.64 10.81
N GLU A 462 -12.69 -15.69 11.28
CA GLU A 462 -13.17 -14.41 11.79
C GLU A 462 -13.87 -13.59 10.70
N MET A 463 -13.32 -13.53 9.48
CA MET A 463 -14.00 -12.85 8.37
C MET A 463 -15.37 -13.46 8.07
N LEU A 464 -15.52 -14.79 8.16
CA LEU A 464 -16.79 -15.47 7.88
C LEU A 464 -17.81 -15.37 9.02
N THR A 465 -17.36 -15.35 10.27
CA THR A 465 -18.22 -15.49 11.46
C THR A 465 -18.31 -14.24 12.33
N GLY A 466 -17.39 -13.29 12.14
CA GLY A 466 -17.24 -12.06 12.91
C GLY A 466 -16.40 -12.16 14.18
N LEU A 467 -16.00 -13.37 14.60
CA LEU A 467 -15.18 -13.60 15.79
C LEU A 467 -14.14 -14.70 15.55
N PRO A 468 -12.96 -14.66 16.21
CA PRO A 468 -12.01 -15.76 16.16
C PRO A 468 -12.59 -17.07 16.72
N PRO A 469 -12.14 -18.25 16.22
CA PRO A 469 -12.77 -19.54 16.51
C PRO A 469 -12.71 -19.96 17.99
N PHE A 470 -11.66 -19.56 18.70
CA PHE A 470 -11.40 -19.94 20.09
C PHE A 470 -11.51 -18.77 21.06
N TYR A 471 -12.15 -17.68 20.65
CA TYR A 471 -12.22 -16.45 21.43
C TYR A 471 -12.78 -16.68 22.85
N ASP A 472 -12.16 -16.02 23.81
CA ASP A 472 -12.63 -15.88 25.18
C ASP A 472 -12.11 -14.55 25.77
N GLU A 473 -12.85 -13.97 26.71
CA GLU A 473 -12.38 -12.77 27.43
C GLU A 473 -11.20 -13.10 28.35
N ASN A 474 -11.16 -14.31 28.90
CA ASN A 474 -10.03 -14.78 29.69
C ASN A 474 -8.99 -15.42 28.78
N THR A 475 -7.81 -14.79 28.69
CA THR A 475 -6.70 -15.27 27.87
C THR A 475 -6.28 -16.71 28.19
N ASN A 476 -6.33 -17.13 29.46
CA ASN A 476 -5.98 -18.50 29.84
C ASN A 476 -7.03 -19.51 29.35
N GLU A 477 -8.32 -19.16 29.40
CA GLU A 477 -9.38 -19.99 28.83
C GLU A 477 -9.28 -20.04 27.32
N MET A 478 -8.95 -18.92 26.66
CA MET A 478 -8.68 -18.90 25.22
C MET A 478 -7.52 -19.84 24.86
N TYR A 479 -6.41 -19.83 25.61
CA TYR A 479 -5.32 -20.79 25.41
C TYR A 479 -5.76 -22.24 25.63
N ARG A 480 -6.58 -22.51 26.65
CA ARG A 480 -7.17 -23.84 26.88
C ARG A 480 -8.02 -24.27 25.68
N LYS A 481 -8.88 -23.40 25.16
CA LYS A 481 -9.72 -23.64 23.97
C LYS A 481 -8.88 -23.92 22.73
N ILE A 482 -7.84 -23.11 22.48
CA ILE A 482 -6.91 -23.31 21.35
C ILE A 482 -6.28 -24.71 21.42
N LEU A 483 -5.91 -25.18 22.62
CA LEU A 483 -5.26 -26.48 22.78
C LEU A 483 -6.23 -27.68 22.77
N GLN A 484 -7.46 -27.52 23.24
CA GLN A 484 -8.32 -28.66 23.61
C GLN A 484 -9.69 -28.68 22.93
N ASP A 485 -10.32 -27.53 22.70
CA ASP A 485 -11.73 -27.50 22.32
C ASP A 485 -11.93 -27.81 20.83
N PRO A 486 -13.03 -28.49 20.43
CA PRO A 486 -13.30 -28.72 19.02
C PRO A 486 -13.55 -27.40 18.27
N LEU A 487 -13.21 -27.36 16.99
CA LEU A 487 -13.57 -26.24 16.12
C LEU A 487 -15.07 -26.29 15.83
N LEU A 488 -15.80 -25.25 16.23
CA LEU A 488 -17.25 -25.14 16.07
C LEU A 488 -17.59 -24.22 14.90
N PHE A 489 -18.72 -24.46 14.24
CA PHE A 489 -19.20 -23.65 13.12
C PHE A 489 -20.66 -23.26 13.33
N PRO A 490 -21.06 -22.03 13.01
CA PRO A 490 -22.43 -21.54 13.26
C PRO A 490 -23.49 -22.11 12.29
N GLY A 491 -23.08 -22.71 11.16
CA GLY A 491 -23.97 -23.35 10.19
C GLY A 491 -23.41 -23.32 8.76
N PRO A 492 -23.90 -24.18 7.84
CA PRO A 492 -23.44 -24.26 6.45
C PRO A 492 -23.75 -23.01 5.61
N GLU A 493 -24.70 -22.18 6.05
CA GLU A 493 -25.06 -20.90 5.42
C GLU A 493 -24.03 -19.79 5.69
N ILE A 494 -23.32 -19.87 6.82
CA ILE A 494 -22.24 -18.95 7.16
C ILE A 494 -20.89 -19.53 6.72
N VAL A 495 -20.69 -20.83 6.96
CA VAL A 495 -19.46 -21.55 6.62
C VAL A 495 -19.81 -22.73 5.71
N PRO A 496 -19.82 -22.52 4.38
CA PRO A 496 -20.13 -23.57 3.42
C PRO A 496 -19.16 -24.77 3.50
N PRO A 497 -19.54 -25.95 2.98
CA PRO A 497 -18.74 -27.17 3.10
C PRO A 497 -17.27 -27.03 2.66
N ASP A 498 -17.01 -26.37 1.54
CA ASP A 498 -15.64 -26.17 1.04
C ASP A 498 -14.82 -25.22 1.93
N ALA A 499 -15.47 -24.24 2.58
CA ALA A 499 -14.82 -23.33 3.52
C ALA A 499 -14.53 -24.03 4.85
N ARG A 500 -15.48 -24.85 5.32
CA ARG A 500 -15.33 -25.68 6.51
C ARG A 500 -14.16 -26.66 6.36
N ASP A 501 -14.11 -27.38 5.25
CA ASP A 501 -13.03 -28.32 4.93
C ASP A 501 -11.66 -27.62 4.91
N LEU A 502 -11.58 -26.42 4.32
CA LEU A 502 -10.34 -25.61 4.36
C LEU A 502 -9.95 -25.23 5.79
N LEU A 503 -10.91 -24.75 6.59
CA LEU A 503 -10.68 -24.32 7.98
C LEU A 503 -10.25 -25.47 8.87
N GLU A 504 -10.88 -26.64 8.77
CA GLU A 504 -10.49 -27.84 9.53
C GLU A 504 -9.05 -28.28 9.20
N LYS A 505 -8.62 -28.10 7.94
CA LYS A 505 -7.26 -28.44 7.48
C LYS A 505 -6.19 -27.40 7.87
N LEU A 506 -6.50 -26.10 7.81
CA LEU A 506 -5.60 -25.02 8.23
C LEU A 506 -5.48 -24.93 9.77
N LEU A 507 -6.57 -25.18 10.49
CA LEU A 507 -6.62 -25.16 11.95
C LEU A 507 -6.35 -26.55 12.55
N ASN A 508 -5.54 -27.36 11.85
CA ASN A 508 -5.01 -28.58 12.41
C ASN A 508 -3.94 -28.25 13.45
N ARG A 509 -4.10 -28.78 14.67
CA ARG A 509 -3.19 -28.53 15.79
C ARG A 509 -1.81 -29.15 15.59
N ASP A 510 -1.73 -30.22 14.81
CA ASP A 510 -0.46 -30.83 14.42
C ASP A 510 0.11 -30.05 13.22
N PRO A 511 1.19 -29.27 13.39
CA PRO A 511 1.75 -28.45 12.32
C PRO A 511 2.25 -29.28 11.13
N THR A 512 2.59 -30.56 11.34
CA THR A 512 3.07 -31.45 10.26
C THR A 512 1.94 -31.97 9.38
N LYS A 513 0.71 -32.01 9.90
CA LYS A 513 -0.50 -32.42 9.18
C LYS A 513 -1.35 -31.23 8.74
N ARG A 514 -0.92 -30.02 9.08
CA ARG A 514 -1.60 -28.78 8.69
C ARG A 514 -1.46 -28.56 7.20
N LEU A 515 -2.55 -28.16 6.56
CA LEU A 515 -2.49 -27.77 5.15
C LEU A 515 -1.55 -26.59 4.97
N GLY A 516 -0.65 -26.69 3.99
CA GLY A 516 0.45 -25.74 3.80
C GLY A 516 1.76 -26.15 4.47
N ALA A 517 1.82 -27.28 5.18
CA ALA A 517 3.07 -27.86 5.66
C ALA A 517 4.01 -28.24 4.50
N GLY A 518 3.47 -28.65 3.35
CA GLY A 518 4.20 -28.87 2.09
C GLY A 518 4.38 -27.60 1.24
N GLY A 519 3.96 -26.44 1.75
CA GLY A 519 4.02 -25.15 1.07
C GLY A 519 2.67 -24.62 0.58
N ALA A 520 2.67 -23.38 0.09
CA ALA A 520 1.45 -22.65 -0.27
C ALA A 520 0.65 -23.29 -1.43
N ALA A 521 1.29 -24.11 -2.27
CA ALA A 521 0.64 -24.79 -3.40
C ALA A 521 -0.49 -25.73 -2.93
N ASP A 522 -0.32 -26.39 -1.78
CA ASP A 522 -1.34 -27.26 -1.18
C ASP A 522 -2.61 -26.48 -0.84
N ILE A 523 -2.45 -25.26 -0.32
CA ILE A 523 -3.57 -24.38 0.03
C ILE A 523 -4.24 -23.86 -1.24
N LYS A 524 -3.45 -23.45 -2.24
CA LYS A 524 -3.99 -22.93 -3.52
C LYS A 524 -4.79 -23.97 -4.31
N GLY A 525 -4.42 -25.25 -4.21
CA GLY A 525 -5.13 -26.35 -4.84
C GLY A 525 -6.44 -26.75 -4.15
N HIS A 526 -6.78 -26.12 -3.02
CA HIS A 526 -8.00 -26.45 -2.29
C HIS A 526 -9.26 -26.01 -3.06
N LYS A 527 -10.33 -26.82 -3.00
CA LYS A 527 -11.61 -26.57 -3.68
C LYS A 527 -12.25 -25.21 -3.33
N PHE A 528 -11.99 -24.71 -2.13
CA PHE A 528 -12.40 -23.37 -1.70
C PHE A 528 -11.91 -22.26 -2.66
N PHE A 529 -10.76 -22.44 -3.31
CA PHE A 529 -10.17 -21.50 -4.26
C PHE A 529 -10.33 -21.91 -5.72
N GLU A 530 -11.19 -22.89 -6.05
CA GLU A 530 -11.38 -23.40 -7.41
C GLU A 530 -11.71 -22.30 -8.44
N THR A 531 -12.41 -21.24 -8.00
CA THR A 531 -12.79 -20.11 -8.86
C THR A 531 -11.73 -19.01 -8.98
N VAL A 532 -10.60 -19.14 -8.28
CA VAL A 532 -9.56 -18.10 -8.24
C VAL A 532 -8.53 -18.33 -9.34
N ASP A 533 -8.46 -17.39 -10.27
CA ASP A 533 -7.34 -17.29 -11.20
C ASP A 533 -6.16 -16.57 -10.52
N TRP A 534 -5.21 -17.35 -9.99
CA TRP A 534 -4.04 -16.84 -9.27
C TRP A 534 -3.19 -15.86 -10.08
N LYS A 535 -3.07 -16.09 -11.40
CA LYS A 535 -2.27 -15.22 -12.28
C LYS A 535 -2.95 -13.87 -12.44
N ARG A 536 -4.26 -13.86 -12.65
CA ARG A 536 -5.04 -12.62 -12.71
C ARG A 536 -5.11 -11.91 -11.36
N LEU A 537 -5.18 -12.66 -10.26
CA LEU A 537 -5.20 -12.11 -8.91
C LEU A 537 -3.93 -11.30 -8.63
N VAL A 538 -2.74 -11.90 -8.79
CA VAL A 538 -1.45 -11.22 -8.57
C VAL A 538 -1.25 -10.03 -9.51
N GLN A 539 -1.87 -10.06 -10.70
CA GLN A 539 -1.85 -8.92 -11.63
C GLN A 539 -2.89 -7.83 -11.30
N LYS A 540 -3.63 -7.94 -10.19
CA LYS A 540 -4.78 -7.09 -9.82
C LYS A 540 -5.81 -6.94 -10.96
N LYS A 541 -6.01 -8.02 -11.74
CA LYS A 541 -6.99 -8.09 -12.86
C LYS A 541 -8.34 -8.67 -12.46
N ILE A 542 -8.54 -8.92 -11.17
CA ILE A 542 -9.80 -9.34 -10.59
C ILE A 542 -10.28 -8.15 -9.75
N GLN A 543 -11.42 -7.60 -10.11
CA GLN A 543 -11.95 -6.42 -9.42
C GLN A 543 -12.51 -6.81 -8.05
N PRO A 544 -12.11 -6.14 -6.95
CA PRO A 544 -12.71 -6.37 -5.63
C PRO A 544 -14.19 -6.04 -5.62
N THR A 545 -14.98 -6.82 -4.85
CA THR A 545 -16.41 -6.60 -4.69
C THR A 545 -16.74 -5.40 -3.80
N PHE A 546 -15.81 -5.04 -2.91
CA PHE A 546 -15.90 -3.90 -2.02
C PHE A 546 -14.84 -2.87 -2.39
N LYS A 547 -15.24 -1.59 -2.46
CA LYS A 547 -14.34 -0.46 -2.60
C LYS A 547 -14.54 0.48 -1.41
N PRO A 548 -13.47 0.89 -0.70
CA PRO A 548 -13.59 1.87 0.36
C PRO A 548 -13.88 3.26 -0.22
N VAL A 549 -14.71 4.04 0.47
CA VAL A 549 -14.99 5.42 0.09
C VAL A 549 -13.76 6.26 0.42
N VAL A 550 -13.14 6.83 -0.61
CA VAL A 550 -11.92 7.63 -0.53
C VAL A 550 -12.06 8.84 -1.45
N GLU A 551 -11.96 10.05 -0.91
CA GLU A 551 -12.11 11.28 -1.70
C GLU A 551 -10.85 11.66 -2.49
N ASN A 552 -9.68 11.49 -1.86
CA ASN A 552 -8.38 11.88 -2.40
C ASN A 552 -7.22 11.19 -1.67
N ALA A 553 -5.98 11.42 -2.13
CA ALA A 553 -4.77 10.79 -1.59
C ALA A 553 -4.43 11.19 -0.13
N LEU A 554 -4.97 12.30 0.37
CA LEU A 554 -4.79 12.74 1.75
C LEU A 554 -5.86 12.19 2.68
N ASP A 555 -6.88 11.52 2.14
CA ASP A 555 -8.04 11.09 2.90
C ASP A 555 -7.64 10.15 4.03
N THR A 556 -8.12 10.47 5.23
CA THR A 556 -7.92 9.68 6.44
C THR A 556 -9.23 9.29 7.10
N VAL A 557 -10.38 9.43 6.43
CA VAL A 557 -11.71 9.11 6.98
C VAL A 557 -11.84 7.65 7.40
N ASN A 558 -11.11 6.75 6.73
CA ASN A 558 -11.10 5.32 7.05
C ASN A 558 -10.09 4.95 8.16
N PHE A 559 -9.46 5.92 8.82
CA PHE A 559 -8.58 5.71 9.98
C PHE A 559 -9.28 6.16 11.27
N SER A 560 -8.84 5.61 12.41
CA SER A 560 -9.41 5.95 13.72
C SER A 560 -9.26 7.46 14.02
N GLU A 561 -10.36 8.08 14.47
CA GLU A 561 -10.37 9.48 14.94
C GLU A 561 -9.44 9.69 16.14
N GLU A 562 -9.23 8.65 16.96
CA GLU A 562 -8.30 8.68 18.10
C GLU A 562 -6.87 9.03 17.65
N PHE A 563 -6.44 8.47 16.53
CA PHE A 563 -5.10 8.71 15.99
C PHE A 563 -5.06 10.00 15.19
N THR A 564 -6.04 10.22 14.31
CA THR A 564 -6.02 11.37 13.40
C THR A 564 -6.23 12.72 14.11
N GLY A 565 -6.75 12.71 15.34
CA GLY A 565 -6.83 13.89 16.21
C GLY A 565 -5.54 14.22 16.99
N GLU A 566 -4.55 13.31 17.02
CA GLU A 566 -3.28 13.55 17.71
C GLU A 566 -2.39 14.54 16.91
N LEU A 567 -1.66 15.39 17.62
CA LEU A 567 -0.69 16.29 17.00
C LEU A 567 0.38 15.48 16.23
N ALA A 568 0.48 15.74 14.93
CA ALA A 568 1.52 15.19 14.07
C ALA A 568 2.85 15.88 14.33
N ALA A 569 3.52 15.49 15.41
CA ALA A 569 4.86 15.92 15.73
C ALA A 569 5.79 14.72 15.96
N ASP A 570 7.02 14.84 15.50
CA ASP A 570 8.06 13.91 15.87
C ASP A 570 8.43 14.12 17.36
N SER A 571 8.32 13.08 18.17
CA SER A 571 8.42 13.22 19.63
C SER A 571 9.84 13.58 20.05
N VAL A 572 10.06 14.73 20.68
CA VAL A 572 11.37 15.11 21.25
C VAL A 572 11.66 14.20 22.46
N MET A 573 12.83 13.53 22.50
CA MET A 573 13.25 12.74 23.67
C MET A 573 14.09 13.59 24.64
N ASP A 574 14.13 13.13 25.89
CA ASP A 574 14.90 13.75 26.97
C ASP A 574 16.42 13.67 26.69
N PRO A 575 17.22 14.73 26.90
CA PRO A 575 18.66 14.76 26.58
C PRO A 575 19.53 13.71 27.30
N SER A 576 18.95 13.00 28.26
CA SER A 576 19.59 11.88 28.99
C SER A 576 19.74 10.61 28.15
N GLY A 577 19.12 10.53 26.96
CA GLY A 577 19.07 9.36 26.08
C GLY A 577 20.10 9.29 24.94
N HIS A 578 21.13 10.14 24.94
CA HIS A 578 22.15 10.13 23.89
C HIS A 578 22.91 8.80 23.85
N LEU A 579 22.81 8.09 22.71
CA LEU A 579 23.54 6.86 22.47
C LEU A 579 25.00 7.18 22.14
N SER A 580 25.95 6.39 22.65
CA SER A 580 27.37 6.52 22.34
C SER A 580 27.66 6.28 20.85
N GLU A 581 28.76 6.83 20.35
CA GLU A 581 29.17 6.68 18.94
C GLU A 581 29.29 5.21 18.52
N SER A 582 29.89 4.37 19.36
CA SER A 582 29.97 2.91 19.16
C SER A 582 28.60 2.24 19.02
N VAL A 583 27.57 2.74 19.71
CA VAL A 583 26.20 2.23 19.61
C VAL A 583 25.51 2.75 18.35
N GLN A 584 25.84 3.96 17.89
CA GLN A 584 25.36 4.49 16.61
C GLN A 584 25.87 3.66 15.43
N GLU A 585 27.13 3.23 15.46
CA GLU A 585 27.74 2.39 14.43
C GLU A 585 27.00 1.06 14.21
N LEU A 586 26.35 0.52 15.25
CA LEU A 586 25.53 -0.70 15.12
C LEU A 586 24.36 -0.54 14.13
N PHE A 587 23.93 0.69 13.85
CA PHE A 587 22.87 1.00 12.88
C PHE A 587 23.41 1.47 11.52
N HIS A 588 24.70 1.27 11.25
CA HIS A 588 25.29 1.50 9.95
C HIS A 588 24.57 0.65 8.88
N GLY A 589 24.32 1.23 7.70
CA GLY A 589 23.56 0.57 6.63
C GLY A 589 22.03 0.61 6.77
N TRP A 590 21.48 1.29 7.79
CA TRP A 590 20.03 1.51 7.89
C TRP A 590 19.49 2.41 6.78
N SER A 591 20.24 3.47 6.42
CA SER A 591 19.81 4.42 5.40
C SER A 591 19.73 3.72 4.05
N TYR A 592 18.53 3.69 3.47
CA TYR A 592 18.22 3.09 2.19
C TYR A 592 17.47 4.09 1.33
N GLN A 593 18.07 4.40 0.18
CA GLN A 593 17.35 4.89 -0.98
C GLN A 593 17.44 3.77 -2.01
N PRO A 594 16.33 3.35 -2.65
CA PRO A 594 16.30 2.20 -3.55
C PRO A 594 17.50 2.15 -4.51
N PRO A 595 18.47 1.23 -4.33
CA PRO A 595 19.59 1.08 -5.24
C PRO A 595 19.13 0.41 -6.53
N THR A 596 19.87 0.69 -7.60
CA THR A 596 19.79 0.05 -8.91
C THR A 596 19.51 -1.46 -8.85
N GLY A 597 18.40 -1.89 -9.45
CA GLY A 597 18.16 -3.26 -9.93
C GLY A 597 18.55 -4.41 -9.00
N MET A 598 17.68 -4.78 -8.05
CA MET A 598 17.66 -6.14 -7.50
C MET A 598 16.53 -6.93 -8.16
N LYS A 599 16.90 -7.85 -9.06
CA LYS A 599 16.06 -9.04 -9.31
C LYS A 599 16.08 -9.86 -8.02
N GLY A 600 14.92 -10.26 -7.52
CA GLY A 600 14.85 -11.29 -6.49
C GLY A 600 15.61 -12.53 -6.98
N PRO A 601 16.45 -13.18 -6.16
CA PRO A 601 17.09 -14.41 -6.57
C PRO A 601 16.00 -15.45 -6.85
N ASN A 602 16.16 -16.21 -7.95
CA ASN A 602 15.42 -17.46 -8.09
C ASN A 602 15.71 -18.30 -6.82
N PRO A 603 14.69 -18.84 -6.14
CA PRO A 603 14.84 -19.51 -4.85
C PRO A 603 15.71 -20.79 -4.87
N GLY A 604 16.29 -21.14 -6.04
CA GLY A 604 17.12 -22.32 -6.22
C GLY A 604 18.63 -22.12 -6.29
N ASN A 605 19.21 -20.90 -6.12
CA ASN A 605 20.65 -20.72 -6.39
C ASN A 605 21.38 -19.66 -5.53
N MET A 606 21.24 -19.68 -4.21
CA MET A 606 22.13 -18.90 -3.32
C MET A 606 23.32 -19.76 -2.85
N SER A 607 24.50 -19.48 -3.40
CA SER A 607 25.80 -19.97 -2.94
C SER A 607 26.31 -19.13 -1.74
N ILE A 608 27.03 -19.79 -0.82
CA ILE A 608 27.41 -19.33 0.52
C ILE A 608 28.55 -18.26 0.53
N GLN A 609 29.09 -17.85 -0.61
CA GLN A 609 30.36 -17.10 -0.64
C GLN A 609 30.30 -15.57 -0.50
N ASP A 610 29.15 -14.91 -0.59
CA ASP A 610 29.08 -13.43 -0.49
C ASP A 610 28.86 -12.87 0.93
N GLN A 611 29.06 -13.69 1.99
CA GLN A 611 28.86 -13.27 3.39
C GLN A 611 30.11 -12.75 4.12
N TYR A 612 31.26 -12.59 3.47
CA TYR A 612 32.47 -12.09 4.15
C TYR A 612 33.27 -11.08 3.32
N LEU A 613 32.97 -9.79 3.48
CA LEU A 613 33.96 -8.72 3.31
C LEU A 613 33.80 -7.68 4.43
N GLY A 614 34.59 -7.89 5.48
CA GLY A 614 34.82 -6.98 6.59
C GLY A 614 36.19 -7.24 7.20
N ASN A 615 37.24 -7.35 6.36
CA ASN A 615 38.62 -7.40 6.83
C ASN A 615 39.15 -5.97 6.98
N GLY A 616 39.02 -5.42 8.18
CA GLY A 616 39.85 -4.33 8.67
C GLY A 616 41.12 -4.90 9.27
N SER A 617 42.19 -4.96 8.48
CA SER A 617 43.55 -5.18 8.95
C SER A 617 44.04 -3.97 9.73
N VAL A 618 44.30 -4.12 11.03
CA VAL A 618 45.16 -3.20 11.80
C VAL A 618 46.44 -3.96 12.11
N GLN A 619 47.50 -3.60 11.38
CA GLN A 619 48.89 -3.83 11.78
C GLN A 619 49.35 -2.66 12.64
N GLY A 620 50.09 -2.96 13.72
CA GLY A 620 50.78 -1.97 14.56
C GLY A 620 50.56 -2.25 16.04
#